data_AF-A0A1B0EV97-F1
#
_entry.id   AF-A0A1B0EV97-F1
#
_cell.length_a   1.000
_cell.length_b   1.000
_cell.length_c   1.000
_cell.angle_alpha   90.00
_cell.angle_beta   90.00
_cell.angle_gamma   90.00
#
_symmetry.space_group_name_H-M   'P 1'
#
loop_
_entity.id
_entity.type
_entity.pdbx_description
1 polymer ?
#
loop_
_entity_poly.entity_id
_entity_poly.type
_entity_poly.pdbx_seq_one_letter_code
_entity_poly.pdbx_strand_id
1 'polypeptide(L)'
;MALWECIFLPDRGAFFVNYVITSGFIGTGLELIRFPELIVYMWMLCTAKSQAETPHIRKSIVVEFPFGIHYAWMIMVFTMSVVYSLACPLIMPFAMIYLLLKHFNDRHNLYFAYRYSNMISQGGGKIHSTAVTMTKFSVVLLLIIMAALASLRSAGVDARAVVLVISLCVTLTLFAFMSPIKRCTTRPPTIVEAEGPPPVYTPEVLRVPFPLQPAASSTPSTSYGSGSAHSIIVDDQEVPIRTVSA
;
A
#
# COMPACT_ATOMS: atom_id res chain seq x y z
N MET A 1 -20.68 41.65 -10.19
CA MET A 1 -19.58 41.28 -9.27
C MET A 1 -20.04 40.36 -8.13
N ALA A 2 -21.24 39.76 -8.17
CA ALA A 2 -21.77 38.90 -7.10
C ALA A 2 -21.68 37.37 -7.38
N LEU A 3 -21.35 36.95 -8.61
CA LEU A 3 -21.28 35.53 -8.98
C LEU A 3 -20.08 34.78 -8.34
N TRP A 4 -19.07 35.53 -7.88
CA TRP A 4 -17.79 34.99 -7.39
C TRP A 4 -17.80 34.63 -5.90
N GLU A 5 -18.71 35.17 -5.10
CA GLU A 5 -18.86 34.74 -3.70
C GLU A 5 -19.43 33.32 -3.58
N CYS A 6 -20.11 32.83 -4.64
CA CYS A 6 -20.68 31.48 -4.66
C CYS A 6 -19.69 30.37 -5.05
N ILE A 7 -18.56 30.68 -5.72
CA ILE A 7 -17.62 29.63 -6.19
C ILE A 7 -16.58 29.24 -5.14
N PHE A 8 -16.23 30.17 -4.25
CA PHE A 8 -15.43 29.90 -3.05
C PHE A 8 -16.30 30.12 -1.81
N LEU A 9 -17.34 29.31 -1.65
CA LEU A 9 -18.10 29.36 -0.41
C LEU A 9 -17.16 28.93 0.74
N PRO A 10 -16.78 29.84 1.66
CA PRO A 10 -15.79 29.55 2.70
C PRO A 10 -16.17 28.33 3.55
N ASP A 11 -17.47 28.06 3.68
CA ASP A 11 -18.01 26.88 4.37
C ASP A 11 -17.62 25.54 3.72
N ARG A 12 -17.51 25.47 2.38
CA ARG A 12 -17.17 24.23 1.69
C ARG A 12 -15.69 23.91 1.83
N GLY A 13 -14.82 24.92 1.81
CA GLY A 13 -13.38 24.76 1.99
C GLY A 13 -13.01 24.34 3.42
N ALA A 14 -13.70 24.90 4.43
CA ALA A 14 -13.48 24.58 5.84
C ALA A 14 -13.74 23.09 6.15
N PHE A 15 -14.72 22.47 5.50
CA PHE A 15 -14.98 21.04 5.62
C PHE A 15 -13.77 20.19 5.22
N PHE A 16 -13.13 20.50 4.09
CA PHE A 16 -11.95 19.75 3.63
C PHE A 16 -10.74 19.96 4.53
N VAL A 17 -10.54 21.17 5.05
CA VAL A 17 -9.47 21.45 6.02
C VAL A 17 -9.68 20.62 7.29
N ASN A 18 -10.90 20.64 7.85
CA ASN A 18 -11.24 19.83 9.04
C ASN A 18 -11.09 18.33 8.77
N TYR A 19 -11.44 17.87 7.57
CA TYR A 19 -11.22 16.49 7.16
C TYR A 19 -9.72 16.13 7.13
N VAL A 20 -8.87 16.96 6.53
CA VAL A 20 -7.41 16.72 6.47
C VAL A 20 -6.79 16.75 7.86
N ILE A 21 -7.22 17.66 8.74
CA ILE A 21 -6.76 17.71 10.13
C ILE A 21 -7.16 16.43 10.87
N THR A 22 -8.44 16.08 10.82
CA THR A 22 -8.98 14.90 11.53
C THR A 22 -8.33 13.61 11.02
N SER A 23 -8.25 13.43 9.70
CA SER A 23 -7.58 12.27 9.09
C SER A 23 -6.07 12.26 9.32
N GLY A 24 -5.44 13.43 9.47
CA GLY A 24 -4.01 13.55 9.77
C GLY A 24 -3.63 13.23 11.20
N PHE A 25 -4.44 13.58 12.19
CA PHE A 25 -4.16 13.24 13.58
C PHE A 25 -4.78 11.90 13.97
N ILE A 26 -6.11 11.76 13.81
CA ILE A 26 -6.83 10.55 14.24
C ILE A 26 -6.56 9.41 13.27
N GLY A 27 -6.59 9.68 11.95
CA GLY A 27 -6.37 8.63 10.95
C GLY A 27 -4.97 8.01 11.02
N THR A 28 -3.91 8.83 11.10
CA THR A 28 -2.54 8.32 11.24
C THR A 28 -2.31 7.63 12.59
N GLY A 29 -2.92 8.12 13.68
CA GLY A 29 -2.87 7.47 14.99
C GLY A 29 -3.54 6.09 15.02
N LEU A 30 -4.72 5.95 14.40
CA LEU A 30 -5.41 4.66 14.27
C LEU A 30 -4.64 3.67 13.40
N GLU A 31 -3.92 4.17 12.39
CA GLU A 31 -3.08 3.38 11.52
C GLU A 31 -1.80 2.89 12.23
N LEU A 32 -1.21 3.69 13.13
CA LEU A 32 -0.09 3.29 13.99
C LEU A 32 -0.49 2.12 14.91
N ILE A 33 -1.68 2.19 15.50
CA ILE A 33 -2.17 1.16 16.43
C ILE A 33 -2.69 -0.07 15.66
N ARG A 34 -2.78 -0.02 14.32
CA ARG A 34 -3.47 -1.01 13.49
C ARG A 34 -4.87 -1.33 14.05
N PHE A 35 -5.58 -0.27 14.46
CA PHE A 35 -6.87 -0.36 15.13
C PHE A 35 -7.87 -1.35 14.51
N PRO A 36 -8.11 -1.35 13.17
CA PRO A 36 -9.03 -2.32 12.58
C PRO A 36 -8.56 -3.77 12.75
N GLU A 37 -7.27 -4.03 12.64
CA GLU A 37 -6.69 -5.36 12.78
C GLU A 37 -6.75 -5.83 14.24
N LEU A 38 -6.54 -4.90 15.18
CA LEU A 38 -6.66 -5.17 16.62
C LEU A 38 -8.10 -5.51 17.01
N ILE A 39 -9.10 -4.84 16.45
CA ILE A 39 -10.52 -5.16 16.70
C ILE A 39 -10.84 -6.58 16.24
N VAL A 40 -10.44 -6.93 15.00
CA VAL A 40 -10.66 -8.28 14.46
C VAL A 40 -9.93 -9.32 15.31
N TYR A 41 -8.70 -9.03 15.73
CA TYR A 41 -7.95 -9.90 16.62
C TYR A 41 -8.65 -10.11 17.96
N MET A 42 -9.12 -9.04 18.62
CA MET A 42 -9.87 -9.13 19.88
C MET A 42 -11.17 -9.91 19.71
N TRP A 43 -11.90 -9.67 18.61
CA TRP A 43 -13.13 -10.42 18.31
C TRP A 43 -12.86 -11.91 18.12
N MET A 44 -11.81 -12.27 17.37
CA MET A 44 -11.40 -13.66 17.19
C MET A 44 -10.99 -14.29 18.53
N LEU A 45 -10.29 -13.55 19.39
CA LEU A 45 -9.89 -14.02 20.71
C LEU A 45 -11.08 -14.25 21.64
N CYS A 46 -12.08 -13.37 21.61
CA CYS A 46 -13.32 -13.53 22.38
C CYS A 46 -14.19 -14.69 21.88
N THR A 47 -14.11 -15.02 20.59
CA THR A 47 -14.89 -16.11 19.96
C THR A 47 -14.17 -17.46 20.02
N ALA A 48 -12.86 -17.46 20.25
CA ALA A 48 -12.04 -18.67 20.32
C ALA A 48 -12.49 -19.56 21.49
N LYS A 49 -12.74 -20.83 21.20
CA LYS A 49 -13.21 -21.80 22.20
C LYS A 49 -12.07 -22.62 22.80
N SER A 50 -10.92 -22.67 22.14
CA SER A 50 -9.78 -23.49 22.56
C SER A 50 -8.46 -22.71 22.56
N GLN A 51 -7.60 -23.01 23.56
CA GLN A 51 -6.23 -22.48 23.64
C GLN A 51 -5.35 -22.86 22.44
N ALA A 52 -5.71 -23.94 21.72
CA ALA A 52 -5.01 -24.37 20.52
C ALA A 52 -5.27 -23.45 19.30
N GLU A 53 -6.32 -22.62 19.34
CA GLU A 53 -6.67 -21.70 18.24
C GLU A 53 -5.88 -20.39 18.31
N THR A 54 -5.47 -19.97 19.51
CA THR A 54 -4.66 -18.76 19.74
C THR A 54 -3.37 -18.67 18.91
N PRO A 55 -2.53 -19.72 18.77
CA PRO A 55 -1.35 -19.65 17.92
C PRO A 55 -1.68 -19.56 16.42
N HIS A 56 -2.81 -20.11 15.98
CA HIS A 56 -3.27 -19.98 14.61
C HIS A 56 -3.75 -18.55 14.33
N ILE A 57 -4.55 -17.98 15.24
CA ILE A 57 -5.01 -16.58 15.16
C ILE A 57 -3.82 -15.61 15.14
N ARG A 58 -2.80 -15.84 15.97
CA ARG A 58 -1.58 -15.01 15.96
C ARG A 58 -0.79 -15.08 14.65
N LYS A 59 -0.84 -16.20 13.94
CA LYS A 59 -0.21 -16.33 12.61
C LYS A 59 -1.05 -15.65 11.53
N SER A 60 -2.39 -15.69 11.63
CA SER A 60 -3.28 -15.11 10.62
C SER A 60 -3.32 -13.58 10.64
N ILE A 61 -3.02 -12.93 11.77
CA ILE A 61 -2.93 -11.45 11.85
C ILE A 61 -1.70 -10.85 11.17
N VAL A 62 -0.67 -11.65 10.87
CA VAL A 62 0.54 -11.16 10.22
C VAL A 62 0.28 -11.04 8.73
N VAL A 63 -0.39 -9.96 8.34
CA VAL A 63 -0.73 -9.63 6.95
C VAL A 63 0.46 -8.96 6.26
N GLU A 64 0.55 -9.10 4.94
CA GLU A 64 1.47 -8.31 4.11
C GLU A 64 1.01 -6.85 4.02
N PHE A 65 1.94 -5.90 4.00
CA PHE A 65 1.60 -4.47 3.92
C PHE A 65 0.91 -4.14 2.57
N PRO A 66 -0.35 -3.66 2.56
CA PRO A 66 -1.09 -3.42 1.34
C PRO A 66 -0.67 -2.11 0.67
N PHE A 67 0.49 -2.10 -0.01
CA PHE A 67 1.07 -0.91 -0.64
C PHE A 67 0.07 -0.11 -1.49
N GLY A 68 -0.78 -0.77 -2.29
CA GLY A 68 -1.72 -0.09 -3.18
C GLY A 68 -2.67 0.86 -2.46
N ILE A 69 -3.22 0.44 -1.31
CA ILE A 69 -4.20 1.24 -0.55
C ILE A 69 -3.50 2.43 0.11
N HIS A 70 -2.34 2.22 0.73
CA HIS A 70 -1.60 3.30 1.38
C HIS A 70 -1.09 4.35 0.38
N TYR A 71 -0.62 3.92 -0.81
CA TYR A 71 -0.27 4.83 -1.90
C TYR A 71 -1.48 5.62 -2.40
N ALA A 72 -2.62 4.95 -2.64
CA ALA A 72 -3.84 5.62 -3.10
C ALA A 72 -4.31 6.68 -2.11
N TRP A 73 -4.31 6.38 -0.81
CA TRP A 73 -4.69 7.33 0.24
C TRP A 73 -3.74 8.53 0.29
N MET A 74 -2.43 8.28 0.23
CA MET A 74 -1.43 9.35 0.24
C MET A 74 -1.58 10.27 -0.98
N ILE A 75 -1.76 9.72 -2.18
CA ILE A 75 -1.98 10.49 -3.42
C ILE A 75 -3.29 11.26 -3.36
N MET A 76 -4.35 10.69 -2.77
CA MET A 76 -5.63 11.37 -2.57
C MET A 76 -5.47 12.60 -1.67
N VAL A 77 -4.87 12.46 -0.49
CA VAL A 77 -4.63 13.59 0.43
C VAL A 77 -3.72 14.63 -0.21
N PHE A 78 -2.66 14.20 -0.90
CA PHE A 78 -1.79 15.09 -1.66
C PHE A 78 -2.56 15.90 -2.72
N THR A 79 -3.38 15.23 -3.54
CA THR A 79 -4.17 15.85 -4.60
C THR A 79 -5.19 16.84 -4.04
N MET A 80 -5.93 16.45 -3.00
CA MET A 80 -6.87 17.35 -2.32
C MET A 80 -6.16 18.60 -1.82
N SER A 81 -5.01 18.43 -1.16
CA SER A 81 -4.28 19.55 -0.58
C SER A 81 -3.75 20.48 -1.68
N VAL A 82 -3.21 19.93 -2.77
CA VAL A 82 -2.73 20.71 -3.93
C VAL A 82 -3.88 21.50 -4.55
N VAL A 83 -5.03 20.88 -4.85
CA VAL A 83 -6.18 21.54 -5.49
C VAL A 83 -6.80 22.61 -4.60
N TYR A 84 -7.01 22.30 -3.31
CA TYR A 84 -7.64 23.24 -2.37
C TYR A 84 -6.68 24.31 -1.83
N SER A 85 -5.37 24.21 -2.09
CA SER A 85 -4.40 25.24 -1.70
C SER A 85 -4.73 26.64 -2.25
N LEU A 86 -5.43 26.70 -3.38
CA LEU A 86 -5.87 27.95 -4.03
C LEU A 86 -6.98 28.65 -3.27
N ALA A 87 -7.93 27.87 -2.75
CA ALA A 87 -9.09 28.37 -2.01
C ALA A 87 -8.69 28.76 -0.58
N CYS A 88 -7.95 27.86 0.09
CA CYS A 88 -7.56 28.00 1.47
C CYS A 88 -6.11 27.53 1.64
N PRO A 89 -5.10 28.42 1.62
CA PRO A 89 -3.69 28.03 1.71
C PRO A 89 -3.35 27.36 3.05
N LEU A 90 -4.21 27.53 4.07
CA LEU A 90 -4.09 26.90 5.38
C LEU A 90 -4.18 25.37 5.33
N ILE A 91 -4.70 24.75 4.26
CA ILE A 91 -4.70 23.29 4.12
C ILE A 91 -3.30 22.70 3.91
N MET A 92 -2.38 23.46 3.28
CA MET A 92 -1.02 23.02 2.97
C MET A 92 -0.17 22.64 4.20
N PRO A 93 -0.05 23.49 5.25
CA PRO A 93 0.74 23.13 6.42
C PRO A 93 0.20 21.89 7.13
N PHE A 94 -1.12 21.73 7.23
CA PHE A 94 -1.73 20.54 7.83
C PHE A 94 -1.51 19.28 6.99
N ALA A 95 -1.56 19.38 5.67
CA ALA A 95 -1.22 18.29 4.78
C ALA A 95 0.26 17.88 4.89
N MET A 96 1.16 18.85 5.09
CA MET A 96 2.57 18.57 5.32
C MET A 96 2.80 17.81 6.63
N ILE A 97 2.11 18.22 7.71
CA ILE A 97 2.11 17.49 8.98
C ILE A 97 1.56 16.07 8.81
N TYR A 98 0.47 15.90 8.06
CA TYR A 98 -0.07 14.58 7.69
C TYR A 98 1.01 13.70 7.05
N LEU A 99 1.73 14.20 6.04
CA LEU A 99 2.74 13.42 5.32
C LEU A 99 3.93 13.05 6.22
N LEU A 100 4.33 13.93 7.13
CA LEU A 100 5.38 13.65 8.10
C LEU A 100 4.96 12.55 9.08
N LEU A 101 3.79 12.70 9.70
CA LEU A 101 3.24 11.68 10.62
C LEU A 101 3.08 10.34 9.91
N LYS A 102 2.56 10.37 8.69
CA LYS A 102 2.40 9.20 7.83
C LYS A 102 3.75 8.52 7.54
N HIS A 103 4.80 9.29 7.26
CA HIS A 103 6.14 8.75 7.03
C HIS A 103 6.72 8.06 8.28
N PHE A 104 6.63 8.69 9.45
CA PHE A 104 7.09 8.09 10.70
C PHE A 104 6.29 6.83 11.06
N ASN A 105 4.97 6.89 10.86
CA ASN A 105 4.07 5.77 11.09
C ASN A 105 4.40 4.57 10.20
N ASP A 106 4.49 4.80 8.88
CA ASP A 106 4.79 3.75 7.91
C ASP A 106 6.17 3.14 8.16
N ARG A 107 7.16 3.96 8.53
CA ARG A 107 8.49 3.48 8.92
C ARG A 107 8.40 2.56 10.12
N HIS A 108 7.73 2.97 11.20
CA HIS A 108 7.59 2.16 12.42
C HIS A 108 6.86 0.84 12.14
N ASN A 109 5.74 0.92 11.43
CA ASN A 109 4.92 -0.24 11.11
C ASN A 109 5.65 -1.26 10.22
N LEU A 110 6.41 -0.80 9.23
CA LEU A 110 7.19 -1.69 8.35
C LEU A 110 8.34 -2.40 9.08
N TYR A 111 8.92 -1.81 10.13
CA TYR A 111 9.99 -2.44 10.90
C TYR A 111 9.49 -3.49 11.90
N PHE A 112 8.37 -3.25 12.57
CA PHE A 112 7.95 -4.07 13.72
C PHE A 112 6.72 -4.93 13.49
N ALA A 113 5.83 -4.54 12.59
CA ALA A 113 4.47 -5.06 12.55
C ALA A 113 4.16 -5.90 11.30
N TYR A 114 4.77 -5.57 10.17
CA TYR A 114 4.53 -6.25 8.89
C TYR A 114 5.60 -7.31 8.59
N ARG A 115 5.19 -8.37 7.86
CA ARG A 115 6.13 -9.35 7.30
C ARG A 115 6.92 -8.73 6.16
N TYR A 116 8.11 -9.27 5.87
CA TYR A 116 8.88 -8.93 4.67
C TYR A 116 7.98 -9.02 3.44
N SER A 117 7.70 -7.87 2.82
CA SER A 117 6.90 -7.80 1.59
C SER A 117 7.82 -7.90 0.38
N ASN A 118 7.38 -8.66 -0.63
CA ASN A 118 8.13 -8.91 -1.85
C ASN A 118 8.06 -7.74 -2.85
N MET A 119 8.32 -6.51 -2.39
CA MET A 119 8.39 -5.32 -3.25
C MET A 119 9.56 -5.35 -4.26
N ILE A 120 10.49 -6.29 -4.13
CA ILE A 120 11.54 -6.63 -5.10
C ILE A 120 11.02 -7.49 -6.27
N SER A 121 9.88 -8.18 -6.11
CA SER A 121 9.24 -8.91 -7.20
C SER A 121 8.58 -7.93 -8.18
N GLN A 122 8.48 -8.31 -9.47
CA GLN A 122 8.15 -7.49 -10.66
C GLN A 122 6.92 -6.54 -10.58
N GLY A 123 6.13 -6.55 -9.50
CA GLY A 123 5.03 -5.63 -9.24
C GLY A 123 5.40 -4.35 -8.48
N GLY A 124 6.38 -4.37 -7.57
CA GLY A 124 6.63 -3.25 -6.63
C GLY A 124 7.03 -1.93 -7.31
N GLY A 125 7.99 -2.00 -8.23
CA GLY A 125 8.43 -0.82 -9.01
C GLY A 125 7.33 -0.23 -9.90
N LYS A 126 6.37 -1.05 -10.37
CA LYS A 126 5.24 -0.58 -11.19
C LYS A 126 4.24 0.23 -10.36
N ILE A 127 4.01 -0.15 -9.11
CA ILE A 127 3.10 0.58 -8.20
C ILE A 127 3.69 1.96 -7.91
N HIS A 128 4.98 2.03 -7.58
CA HIS A 128 5.66 3.29 -7.35
C HIS A 128 5.68 4.18 -8.61
N SER A 129 5.99 3.62 -9.79
CA SER A 129 5.96 4.37 -11.05
C SER A 129 4.56 4.90 -11.38
N THR A 130 3.52 4.11 -11.12
CA THR A 130 2.12 4.53 -11.30
C THR A 130 1.77 5.67 -10.35
N ALA A 131 2.16 5.54 -9.07
CA ALA A 131 1.94 6.57 -8.06
C ALA A 131 2.57 7.92 -8.46
N VAL A 132 3.83 7.92 -8.90
CA VAL A 132 4.53 9.13 -9.37
C VAL A 132 3.80 9.76 -10.56
N THR A 133 3.29 8.95 -11.48
CA THR A 133 2.53 9.45 -12.64
C THR A 133 1.21 10.09 -12.20
N MET A 134 0.50 9.49 -11.23
CA MET A 134 -0.73 10.07 -10.67
C MET A 134 -0.46 11.38 -9.93
N THR A 135 0.64 11.47 -9.16
CA THR A 135 1.06 12.72 -8.51
C THR A 135 1.35 13.83 -9.52
N LYS A 136 1.96 13.50 -10.67
CA LYS A 136 2.14 14.48 -11.79
C LYS A 136 0.79 14.97 -12.31
N PHE A 137 -0.18 14.08 -12.51
CA PHE A 137 -1.53 14.46 -12.93
C PHE A 137 -2.22 15.41 -11.94
N SER A 138 -2.03 15.23 -10.64
CA SER A 138 -2.57 16.14 -9.61
C SER A 138 -2.04 17.57 -9.76
N VAL A 139 -0.76 17.74 -10.11
CA VAL A 139 -0.16 19.05 -10.37
C VAL A 139 -0.70 19.65 -11.67
N VAL A 140 -0.83 18.86 -12.75
CA VAL A 140 -1.44 19.35 -13.99
C VAL A 140 -2.88 19.81 -13.75
N LEU A 141 -3.64 19.03 -12.96
CA LEU A 141 -5.02 19.36 -12.60
C LEU A 141 -5.11 20.70 -11.84
N LEU A 142 -4.16 21.00 -10.95
CA LEU A 142 -4.06 22.33 -10.31
C LEU A 142 -3.92 23.45 -11.34
N LEU A 143 -2.98 23.30 -12.29
CA LEU A 143 -2.75 24.33 -13.30
C LEU A 143 -3.95 24.52 -14.24
N ILE A 144 -4.67 23.44 -14.57
CA ILE A 144 -5.92 23.51 -15.34
C ILE A 144 -6.98 24.31 -14.57
N ILE A 145 -7.17 24.02 -13.27
CA ILE A 145 -8.12 24.77 -12.44
C ILE A 145 -7.71 26.24 -12.35
N MET A 146 -6.43 26.54 -12.14
CA MET A 146 -5.93 27.92 -12.14
C MET A 146 -6.17 28.64 -13.46
N ALA A 147 -5.89 27.98 -14.59
CA ALA A 147 -6.13 28.54 -15.92
C ALA A 147 -7.61 28.79 -16.16
N ALA A 148 -8.49 27.85 -15.78
CA ALA A 148 -9.94 27.99 -15.91
C ALA A 148 -10.50 29.14 -15.05
N LEU A 149 -10.04 29.28 -13.80
CA LEU A 149 -10.42 30.39 -12.93
C LEU A 149 -9.96 31.74 -13.49
N ALA A 150 -8.76 31.80 -14.07
CA ALA A 150 -8.24 33.00 -14.71
C ALA A 150 -9.02 33.36 -15.99
N SER A 151 -9.36 32.38 -16.84
CA SER A 151 -10.15 32.62 -18.05
C SER A 151 -11.58 33.06 -17.75
N LEU A 152 -12.21 32.50 -16.70
CA LEU A 152 -13.55 32.92 -16.27
C LEU A 152 -13.55 34.35 -15.70
N ARG A 153 -12.44 34.77 -15.08
CA ARG A 153 -12.32 36.09 -14.47
C ARG A 153 -11.94 37.19 -15.47
N SER A 154 -11.33 36.82 -16.59
CA SER A 154 -10.88 37.79 -17.58
C SER A 154 -11.97 38.11 -18.59
N ALA A 155 -12.21 39.40 -18.83
CA ALA A 155 -13.06 39.88 -19.93
C ALA A 155 -12.26 40.04 -21.26
N GLY A 156 -10.98 39.63 -21.29
CA GLY A 156 -10.07 39.76 -22.43
C GLY A 156 -8.85 38.85 -22.33
N VAL A 157 -7.77 39.16 -23.06
CA VAL A 157 -6.49 38.45 -22.95
C VAL A 157 -5.65 39.11 -21.84
N ASP A 158 -5.92 38.75 -20.58
CA ASP A 158 -5.11 39.23 -19.46
C ASP A 158 -3.74 38.56 -19.39
N ALA A 159 -2.71 39.33 -19.07
CA ALA A 159 -1.34 38.85 -18.86
C ALA A 159 -1.27 37.67 -17.87
N ARG A 160 -2.17 37.62 -16.87
CA ARG A 160 -2.26 36.52 -15.90
C ARG A 160 -2.67 35.19 -16.54
N ALA A 161 -3.63 35.22 -17.45
CA ALA A 161 -4.07 34.02 -18.17
C ALA A 161 -2.96 33.53 -19.11
N VAL A 162 -2.26 34.44 -19.79
CA VAL A 162 -1.11 34.12 -20.65
C VAL A 162 0.00 33.42 -19.85
N VAL A 163 0.37 33.95 -18.69
CA VAL A 163 1.41 33.34 -17.82
C VAL A 163 0.98 31.96 -17.35
N LEU A 164 -0.29 31.76 -16.97
CA LEU A 164 -0.79 30.45 -16.53
C LEU A 164 -0.80 29.41 -17.66
N VAL A 165 -1.20 29.80 -18.87
CA VAL A 165 -1.15 28.93 -20.05
C VAL A 165 0.29 28.55 -20.40
N ILE A 166 1.23 29.51 -20.36
CA ILE A 166 2.65 29.22 -20.56
C ILE A 166 3.15 28.24 -19.49
N SER A 167 2.79 28.45 -18.21
CA SER A 167 3.18 27.54 -17.12
C SER A 167 2.61 26.13 -17.29
N LEU A 168 1.39 25.99 -17.83
CA LEU A 168 0.79 24.70 -18.17
C LEU A 168 1.57 24.02 -19.31
N CYS A 169 1.91 24.73 -20.38
CA CYS A 169 2.71 24.19 -21.48
C CYS A 169 4.11 23.76 -21.01
N VAL A 170 4.77 24.56 -20.17
CA VAL A 170 6.09 24.25 -19.61
C VAL A 170 6.02 23.01 -18.71
N THR A 171 5.04 22.93 -17.80
CA THR A 171 4.91 21.75 -16.92
C THR A 171 4.59 20.47 -17.71
N LEU A 172 3.75 20.53 -18.74
CA LEU A 172 3.47 19.38 -19.61
C LEU A 172 4.71 18.93 -20.40
N THR A 173 5.49 19.86 -20.95
CA THR A 173 6.73 19.53 -21.67
C THR A 173 7.78 18.94 -20.75
N LEU A 174 7.96 19.48 -19.54
CA LEU A 174 8.84 18.92 -18.52
C LEU A 174 8.39 17.51 -18.10
N PHE A 175 7.08 17.28 -17.90
CA PHE A 175 6.58 15.96 -17.54
C PHE A 175 6.69 14.95 -18.68
N ALA A 176 6.52 15.37 -19.93
CA ALA A 176 6.76 14.53 -21.11
C ALA A 176 8.24 14.16 -21.25
N PHE A 177 9.15 15.10 -21.01
CA PHE A 177 10.60 14.88 -21.07
C PHE A 177 11.11 14.01 -19.92
N MET A 178 10.64 14.26 -18.69
CA MET A 178 10.99 13.51 -17.48
C MET A 178 10.23 12.19 -17.34
N SER A 179 9.25 11.91 -18.20
CA SER A 179 8.61 10.61 -18.24
C SER A 179 9.32 9.79 -19.31
N PRO A 180 10.19 8.83 -18.97
CA PRO A 180 10.54 7.78 -19.89
C PRO A 180 9.25 6.99 -20.15
N ILE A 181 8.45 7.43 -21.13
CA ILE A 181 7.32 6.68 -21.65
C ILE A 181 7.92 5.50 -22.43
N LYS A 182 8.55 4.57 -21.72
CA LYS A 182 8.51 3.19 -22.16
C LYS A 182 7.07 2.79 -21.95
N ARG A 183 6.32 2.92 -23.04
CA ARG A 183 5.01 2.32 -23.29
C ARG A 183 5.18 0.79 -23.25
N CYS A 184 5.60 0.26 -22.10
CA CYS A 184 5.50 -1.15 -21.82
C CYS A 184 4.03 -1.37 -21.54
N THR A 185 3.31 -1.72 -22.62
CA THR A 185 2.05 -2.43 -22.56
C THR A 185 2.21 -3.56 -21.54
N THR A 186 1.84 -3.30 -20.29
CA THR A 186 1.60 -4.39 -19.35
C THR A 186 0.40 -5.09 -19.94
N ARG A 187 0.64 -6.23 -20.60
CA ARG A 187 -0.41 -7.23 -20.72
C ARG A 187 -1.05 -7.33 -19.34
N PRO A 188 -2.38 -7.21 -19.22
CA PRO A 188 -3.04 -7.49 -17.95
C PRO A 188 -2.52 -8.86 -17.48
N PRO A 189 -2.25 -9.07 -16.18
CA PRO A 189 -1.96 -10.41 -15.71
C PRO A 189 -3.13 -11.28 -16.17
N THR A 190 -2.88 -12.14 -17.16
CA THR A 190 -3.81 -13.21 -17.49
C THR A 190 -3.85 -14.03 -16.23
N ILE A 191 -4.94 -13.87 -15.47
CA ILE A 191 -5.35 -14.91 -14.55
C ILE A 191 -5.55 -16.09 -15.49
N VAL A 192 -4.54 -16.96 -15.57
CA VAL A 192 -4.72 -18.27 -16.15
C VAL A 192 -5.63 -18.95 -15.15
N GLU A 193 -6.93 -18.77 -15.37
CA GLU A 193 -7.94 -19.64 -14.83
C GLU A 193 -7.55 -21.00 -15.38
N ALA A 194 -6.79 -21.76 -14.59
CA ALA A 194 -6.45 -23.13 -14.93
C ALA A 194 -7.80 -23.80 -15.18
N GLU A 195 -8.03 -24.20 -16.42
CA GLU A 195 -9.28 -24.76 -16.90
C GLU A 195 -9.45 -26.17 -16.30
N GLY A 196 -9.71 -26.19 -15.00
CA GLY A 196 -9.76 -27.38 -14.16
C GLY A 196 -10.45 -27.07 -12.84
N PRO A 197 -11.17 -28.04 -12.26
CA PRO A 197 -11.83 -27.86 -10.98
C PRO A 197 -10.81 -27.40 -9.92
N PRO A 198 -11.22 -26.50 -8.99
CA PRO A 198 -10.32 -25.98 -7.96
C PRO A 198 -9.66 -27.14 -7.22
N PRO A 199 -8.34 -27.09 -6.93
CA PRO A 199 -7.68 -28.16 -6.21
C PRO A 199 -8.38 -28.31 -4.85
N VAL A 200 -8.98 -29.48 -4.62
CA VAL A 200 -9.64 -29.80 -3.35
C VAL A 200 -8.61 -29.66 -2.25
N TYR A 201 -8.84 -28.69 -1.36
CA TYR A 201 -7.98 -28.46 -0.20
C TYR A 201 -8.02 -29.72 0.68
N THR A 202 -6.95 -30.51 0.60
CA THR A 202 -6.75 -31.67 1.44
C THR A 202 -5.79 -31.27 2.56
N PRO A 203 -6.25 -31.16 3.82
CA PRO A 203 -5.37 -30.87 4.94
C PRO A 203 -4.27 -31.93 5.02
N GLU A 204 -3.08 -31.51 5.43
CA GLU A 204 -1.85 -32.34 5.42
C GLU A 204 -1.99 -33.65 6.22
N VAL A 205 -2.91 -33.66 7.19
CA VAL A 205 -3.28 -34.83 8.01
C VAL A 205 -3.96 -35.96 7.21
N LEU A 206 -4.58 -35.65 6.06
CA LEU A 206 -5.24 -36.64 5.18
C LEU A 206 -4.33 -37.15 4.06
N ARG A 207 -3.11 -36.64 3.94
CA ARG A 207 -2.12 -37.17 3.00
C ARG A 207 -1.47 -38.41 3.60
N VAL A 208 -2.15 -39.55 3.51
CA VAL A 208 -1.52 -40.84 3.80
C VAL A 208 -0.54 -41.13 2.66
N PRO A 209 0.78 -41.23 2.90
CA PRO A 209 1.70 -41.71 1.88
C PRO A 209 1.34 -43.18 1.63
N PHE A 210 0.92 -43.50 0.41
CA PHE A 210 0.68 -44.89 0.00
C PHE A 210 2.04 -45.60 -0.06
N PRO A 211 2.35 -46.59 0.80
CA PRO A 211 3.57 -47.36 0.66
C PRO A 211 3.32 -48.43 -0.40
N LEU A 212 4.03 -48.32 -1.53
CA LEU A 212 4.26 -49.47 -2.40
C LEU A 212 5.06 -50.50 -1.59
N GLN A 213 4.45 -51.65 -1.30
CA GLN A 213 5.12 -52.79 -0.68
C GLN A 213 5.45 -53.82 -1.77
N PRO A 214 6.56 -54.56 -1.62
CA PRO A 214 6.35 -55.96 -1.28
C PRO A 214 7.33 -56.51 -0.22
N ALA A 215 6.78 -57.49 0.50
CA ALA A 215 7.42 -58.61 1.20
C ALA A 215 8.10 -58.41 2.57
N ALA A 216 7.51 -59.16 3.52
CA ALA A 216 8.11 -59.92 4.62
C ALA A 216 8.11 -59.34 6.06
N SER A 217 7.31 -60.05 6.87
CA SER A 217 7.47 -60.43 8.29
C SER A 217 7.19 -59.45 9.44
N SER A 218 6.21 -59.91 10.25
CA SER A 218 5.99 -59.78 11.71
C SER A 218 5.41 -58.49 12.30
N THR A 219 4.20 -58.64 12.84
CA THR A 219 3.45 -57.81 13.81
C THR A 219 4.03 -57.92 15.24
N PRO A 220 3.42 -57.33 16.30
CA PRO A 220 2.98 -55.94 16.51
C PRO A 220 3.49 -55.39 17.88
N SER A 221 3.55 -54.08 18.10
CA SER A 221 3.30 -53.54 19.45
C SER A 221 2.99 -52.04 19.45
N THR A 222 1.83 -51.76 20.04
CA THR A 222 1.40 -50.46 20.55
C THR A 222 2.29 -50.06 21.72
N SER A 223 2.80 -48.82 21.77
CA SER A 223 3.18 -48.20 23.03
C SER A 223 2.94 -46.69 23.02
N TYR A 224 2.13 -46.29 23.99
CA TYR A 224 1.74 -44.96 24.39
C TYR A 224 2.87 -44.36 25.25
N GLY A 225 3.23 -43.09 25.05
CA GLY A 225 3.85 -42.29 26.10
C GLY A 225 5.30 -41.85 25.90
N SER A 226 5.44 -40.52 25.89
CA SER A 226 6.48 -39.72 26.56
C SER A 226 7.96 -40.02 26.33
N GLY A 227 8.62 -39.05 25.68
CA GLY A 227 9.99 -38.68 25.98
C GLY A 227 10.98 -39.01 24.87
N SER A 228 11.49 -37.98 24.19
CA SER A 228 12.80 -37.96 23.55
C SER A 228 13.12 -36.49 23.25
N ALA A 229 14.01 -35.89 24.02
CA ALA A 229 15.45 -35.92 23.76
C ALA A 229 15.79 -35.04 22.55
N HIS A 230 16.20 -33.82 22.88
CA HIS A 230 16.96 -32.93 22.03
C HIS A 230 18.09 -33.70 21.34
N SER A 231 18.11 -33.73 20.01
CA SER A 231 19.33 -34.00 19.25
C SER A 231 19.42 -32.97 18.13
N ILE A 232 20.32 -32.01 18.33
CA ILE A 232 20.78 -31.08 17.31
C ILE A 232 21.84 -31.87 16.53
N ILE A 233 21.53 -32.24 15.30
CA ILE A 233 22.53 -32.73 14.36
C ILE A 233 23.11 -31.48 13.70
N VAL A 234 24.33 -31.15 14.12
CA VAL A 234 25.27 -30.29 13.40
C VAL A 234 25.92 -31.19 12.36
N ASP A 235 25.79 -30.85 11.08
CA ASP A 235 26.66 -31.40 10.04
C ASP A 235 27.29 -30.22 9.29
N ASP A 236 28.61 -30.14 9.48
CA ASP A 236 29.56 -29.25 8.84
C ASP A 236 29.65 -29.58 7.35
N GLN A 237 29.34 -28.62 6.48
CA GLN A 237 30.03 -28.57 5.20
C GLN A 237 30.22 -27.13 4.71
N GLU A 238 31.49 -26.73 4.83
CA GLU A 238 32.14 -25.51 4.40
C GLU A 238 32.05 -25.34 2.87
N VAL A 239 31.51 -24.21 2.40
CA VAL A 239 31.48 -23.85 0.97
C VAL A 239 32.53 -22.75 0.71
N PRO A 240 33.51 -22.97 -0.18
CA PRO A 240 34.65 -22.06 -0.34
C PRO A 240 34.29 -20.78 -1.11
N ILE A 241 34.75 -19.65 -0.57
CA ILE A 241 34.71 -18.31 -1.16
C ILE A 241 35.73 -18.25 -2.31
N ARG A 242 35.25 -18.03 -3.54
CA ARG A 242 36.10 -17.75 -4.69
C ARG A 242 36.35 -16.24 -4.78
N THR A 243 37.49 -15.79 -4.28
CA THR A 243 38.07 -14.49 -4.60
C THR A 243 38.61 -14.50 -6.03
N VAL A 244 38.28 -13.48 -6.81
CA VAL A 244 38.97 -13.15 -8.06
C VAL A 244 39.57 -11.76 -7.88
N SER A 245 40.90 -11.71 -7.81
CA SER A 245 41.69 -10.49 -8.00
C SER A 245 42.95 -10.84 -8.79
N ALA A 246 43.05 -10.26 -9.97
CA ALA A 246 44.28 -9.73 -10.55
C ALA A 246 43.85 -8.62 -11.52
#